data_AF-A0A5C4L7L8-F1
#
_entry.id   AF-A0A5C4L7L8-F1
#
_cell.length_a   1.000
_cell.length_b   1.000
_cell.length_c   1.000
_cell.angle_alpha   90.00
_cell.angle_beta   90.00
_cell.angle_gamma   90.00
#
_symmetry.space_group_name_H-M   'P 1'
#
loop_
_entity.id
_entity.type
_entity.pdbx_description
1 polymer ?
#
loop_
_entity_poly.entity_id
_entity_poly.type
_entity_poly.pdbx_seq_one_letter_code
_entity_poly.pdbx_strand_id
1 'polypeptide(L)'
;MGAPIRCQAFLPAALAAVLLVPSAVRARDLPRPIQAELDAEIQDCKPQTVTLGRKFVEQKDVTGDGVPDYILNYGEFRCGDRGVLYCGSGGCTTKIFAATVRNGYTKVFDQIVRDLQPGTARGRPVLFLGLHGSACGKVGAEPCGQTLAWNGTRFVRPR
;
A
#
# COMPACT_ATOMS: atom_id res chain seq x y z
N MET A 1 7.98 -83.37 25.10
CA MET A 1 9.18 -82.62 25.55
C MET A 1 9.88 -82.12 24.29
N GLY A 2 9.81 -80.82 24.00
CA GLY A 2 10.38 -80.24 22.80
C GLY A 2 9.84 -78.85 22.44
N ALA A 3 10.77 -77.89 22.40
CA ALA A 3 10.77 -76.64 21.59
C ALA A 3 9.96 -75.42 22.10
N PRO A 4 10.28 -74.19 21.66
CA PRO A 4 11.42 -73.43 22.18
C PRO A 4 11.11 -71.94 22.51
N ILE A 5 12.10 -71.32 23.14
CA ILE A 5 12.22 -69.92 23.57
C ILE A 5 11.99 -68.93 22.41
N ARG A 6 11.08 -67.97 22.60
CA ARG A 6 10.86 -66.84 21.68
C ARG A 6 11.88 -65.74 21.96
N CYS A 7 12.82 -65.53 21.02
CA CYS A 7 13.57 -64.28 20.91
C CYS A 7 12.63 -63.17 20.44
N GLN A 8 12.32 -62.20 21.31
CA GLN A 8 11.67 -60.95 20.92
C GLN A 8 12.75 -59.98 20.43
N ALA A 9 12.71 -59.67 19.14
CA ALA A 9 13.55 -58.63 18.54
C ALA A 9 12.98 -57.24 18.92
N PHE A 10 13.79 -56.44 19.60
CA PHE A 10 13.51 -55.03 19.82
C PHE A 10 13.84 -54.25 18.54
N LEU A 11 12.83 -53.60 17.93
CA LEU A 11 13.02 -52.63 16.86
C LEU A 11 13.26 -51.23 17.46
N PRO A 12 14.30 -50.49 17.02
CA PRO A 12 14.60 -49.18 17.56
C PRO A 12 13.64 -48.12 17.00
N ALA A 13 13.15 -47.25 17.87
CA ALA A 13 12.37 -46.08 17.50
C ALA A 13 13.27 -45.04 16.81
N ALA A 14 13.07 -44.80 15.51
CA ALA A 14 13.74 -43.74 14.78
C ALA A 14 13.07 -42.39 15.11
N LEU A 15 13.79 -41.50 15.81
CA LEU A 15 13.40 -40.11 16.00
C LEU A 15 13.52 -39.35 14.67
N ALA A 16 12.39 -38.96 14.08
CA ALA A 16 12.35 -38.01 12.97
C ALA A 16 12.45 -36.58 13.53
N ALA A 17 13.60 -35.93 13.35
CA ALA A 17 13.77 -34.51 13.65
C ALA A 17 13.07 -33.67 12.57
N VAL A 18 11.91 -33.09 12.91
CA VAL A 18 11.20 -32.13 12.06
C VAL A 18 11.95 -30.79 12.11
N LEU A 19 12.66 -30.46 11.03
CA LEU A 19 13.28 -29.15 10.84
C LEU A 19 12.18 -28.12 10.55
N LEU A 20 11.83 -27.32 11.56
CA LEU A 20 11.02 -26.11 11.41
C LEU A 20 11.84 -25.06 10.64
N VAL A 21 11.64 -24.98 9.32
CA VAL A 21 12.17 -23.88 8.51
C VAL A 21 11.36 -22.62 8.84
N PRO A 22 11.98 -21.53 9.35
CA PRO A 22 11.27 -20.27 9.52
C PRO A 22 10.97 -19.71 8.13
N SER A 23 9.70 -19.64 7.75
CA SER A 23 9.29 -18.89 6.57
C SER A 23 9.52 -17.40 6.86
N ALA A 24 10.63 -16.86 6.37
CA ALA A 24 10.78 -15.42 6.25
C ALA A 24 9.66 -14.94 5.32
N VAL A 25 8.61 -14.34 5.90
CA VAL A 25 7.58 -13.61 5.16
C VAL A 25 8.30 -12.49 4.43
N ARG A 26 8.60 -12.69 3.14
CA ARG A 26 9.10 -11.64 2.25
C ARG A 26 8.11 -10.48 2.28
N ALA A 27 8.63 -9.25 2.29
CA ALA A 27 7.84 -8.07 1.97
C ALA A 27 7.00 -8.39 0.73
N ARG A 28 5.68 -8.24 0.81
CA ARG A 28 4.77 -8.63 -0.26
C ARG A 28 5.20 -7.92 -1.55
N ASP A 29 5.55 -8.69 -2.59
CA ASP A 29 5.86 -8.15 -3.92
C ASP A 29 4.66 -7.30 -4.36
N LEU A 30 4.87 -6.00 -4.52
CA LEU A 30 3.80 -5.08 -4.93
C LEU A 30 3.31 -5.49 -6.33
N PRO A 31 2.02 -5.32 -6.65
CA PRO A 31 1.55 -5.57 -8.01
C PRO A 31 2.36 -4.74 -9.01
N ARG A 32 2.63 -5.31 -10.19
CA ARG A 32 3.56 -4.74 -11.19
C ARG A 32 3.39 -3.24 -11.43
N PRO A 33 2.17 -2.67 -11.59
CA PRO A 33 2.02 -1.23 -11.80
C PRO A 33 2.51 -0.39 -10.62
N ILE A 34 2.29 -0.85 -9.39
CA ILE A 34 2.72 -0.16 -8.18
C ILE A 34 4.24 -0.33 -7.98
N GLN A 35 4.77 -1.52 -8.23
CA GLN A 35 6.22 -1.75 -8.18
C GLN A 35 6.95 -0.88 -9.21
N ALA A 36 6.44 -0.78 -10.44
CA ALA A 36 7.04 0.04 -11.48
C ALA A 36 7.01 1.55 -11.13
N GLU A 37 5.93 2.01 -10.49
CA GLU A 37 5.88 3.38 -9.95
C GLU A 37 6.99 3.58 -8.91
N LEU A 38 7.10 2.68 -7.93
CA LEU A 38 8.14 2.78 -6.90
C LEU A 38 9.56 2.71 -7.49
N ASP A 39 9.81 1.82 -8.44
CA ASP A 39 11.11 1.65 -9.09
C ASP A 39 11.54 2.91 -9.87
N ALA A 40 10.60 3.59 -10.53
CA ALA A 40 10.87 4.84 -11.21
C ALA A 40 11.33 5.93 -10.23
N GLU A 41 10.67 6.05 -9.08
CA GLU A 41 11.01 7.03 -8.05
C GLU A 41 12.34 6.69 -7.37
N ILE A 42 12.64 5.40 -7.18
CA ILE A 42 13.96 4.93 -6.72
C ILE A 42 15.05 5.29 -7.73
N GLN A 43 14.78 5.18 -9.02
CA GLN A 43 15.71 5.54 -10.07
C GLN A 43 16.00 7.05 -10.07
N ASP A 44 14.97 7.88 -9.94
CA ASP A 44 15.09 9.34 -9.88
C ASP A 44 15.81 9.82 -8.61
N CYS A 45 15.80 9.02 -7.56
CA CYS A 45 16.49 9.29 -6.29
C CYS A 45 18.03 9.18 -6.37
N LYS A 46 18.55 8.50 -7.40
CA LYS A 46 19.99 8.20 -7.48
C LYS A 46 20.82 9.49 -7.55
N PRO A 47 21.99 9.54 -6.88
CA PRO A 47 22.70 8.43 -6.21
C PRO A 47 22.30 8.20 -4.75
N GLN A 48 21.25 8.86 -4.25
CA GLN A 48 20.83 8.71 -2.85
C GLN A 48 20.08 7.39 -2.63
N THR A 49 20.09 6.90 -1.40
CA THR A 49 19.32 5.72 -0.99
C THR A 49 17.89 6.10 -0.64
N VAL A 50 16.91 5.32 -1.12
CA VAL A 50 15.51 5.48 -0.73
C VAL A 50 15.25 4.86 0.64
N THR A 51 14.52 5.57 1.49
CA THR A 51 13.92 5.02 2.71
C THR A 51 12.40 5.18 2.64
N LEU A 52 11.67 4.09 2.85
CA LEU A 52 10.21 4.06 2.92
C LEU A 52 9.77 3.93 4.38
N GLY A 53 8.95 4.87 4.83
CA GLY A 53 8.28 4.79 6.12
C GLY A 53 7.17 3.74 6.13
N ARG A 54 6.74 3.36 7.34
CA ARG A 54 5.77 2.26 7.54
C ARG A 54 4.43 2.49 6.87
N LYS A 55 4.07 3.75 6.61
CA LYS A 55 2.80 4.15 5.99
C LYS A 55 2.95 4.53 4.52
N PHE A 56 4.09 4.22 3.88
CA PHE A 56 4.28 4.52 2.46
C PHE A 56 3.25 3.80 1.59
N VAL A 57 2.97 2.52 1.85
CA VAL A 57 1.94 1.75 1.15
C VAL A 57 0.84 1.33 2.13
N GLU A 58 -0.41 1.64 1.79
CA GLU A 58 -1.59 1.13 2.48
C GLU A 58 -2.49 0.38 1.48
N GLN A 59 -3.03 -0.77 1.91
CA GLN A 59 -4.05 -1.50 1.16
C GLN A 59 -5.43 -1.21 1.74
N LYS A 60 -6.35 -0.72 0.92
CA LYS A 60 -7.71 -0.35 1.34
C LYS A 60 -8.64 -0.35 0.14
N ASP A 61 -9.82 -0.92 0.27
CA ASP A 61 -10.88 -0.76 -0.74
C ASP A 61 -11.41 0.69 -0.67
N VAL A 62 -11.05 1.51 -1.66
CA VAL A 62 -11.51 2.90 -1.77
C VAL A 62 -12.54 3.08 -2.88
N THR A 63 -12.63 2.13 -3.81
CA THR A 63 -13.61 2.14 -4.90
C THR A 63 -14.93 1.45 -4.55
N GLY A 64 -14.99 0.77 -3.41
CA GLY A 64 -16.16 0.08 -2.88
C GLY A 64 -16.55 -1.18 -3.65
N ASP A 65 -15.63 -1.79 -4.38
CA ASP A 65 -15.87 -3.00 -5.18
C ASP A 65 -15.50 -4.31 -4.45
N GLY A 66 -15.02 -4.20 -3.21
CA GLY A 66 -14.60 -5.34 -2.39
C GLY A 66 -13.18 -5.83 -2.66
N VAL A 67 -12.44 -5.20 -3.59
CA VAL A 67 -11.04 -5.52 -3.89
C VAL A 67 -10.13 -4.45 -3.29
N PRO A 68 -9.05 -4.83 -2.56
CA PRO A 68 -8.14 -3.83 -2.01
C PRO A 68 -7.44 -3.01 -3.10
N ASP A 69 -7.50 -1.68 -2.96
CA ASP A 69 -6.72 -0.72 -3.73
C ASP A 69 -5.43 -0.37 -2.97
N TYR A 70 -4.48 0.30 -3.64
CA TYR A 70 -3.22 0.73 -3.04
C TYR A 70 -3.14 2.24 -2.93
N ILE A 71 -2.83 2.75 -1.74
CA ILE A 71 -2.53 4.16 -1.48
C ILE A 71 -1.03 4.30 -1.25
N LEU A 72 -0.37 5.14 -2.04
CA LEU A 72 1.04 5.51 -1.87
C LEU A 72 1.14 6.91 -1.25
N ASN A 73 1.70 7.00 -0.05
CA ASN A 73 1.93 8.24 0.69
C ASN A 73 3.39 8.67 0.59
N TYR A 74 3.69 9.61 -0.31
CA TYR A 74 5.08 10.07 -0.48
C TYR A 74 5.59 10.98 0.65
N GLY A 75 4.74 11.34 1.63
CA GLY A 75 5.24 11.90 2.89
C GLY A 75 6.10 10.92 3.68
N GLU A 76 5.99 9.63 3.38
CA GLU A 76 6.79 8.54 3.95
C GLU A 76 7.92 8.11 2.99
N PHE A 77 8.15 8.81 1.88
CA PHE A 77 9.22 8.52 0.94
C PHE A 77 10.38 9.51 1.13
N ARG A 78 11.59 9.01 1.34
CA ARG A 78 12.79 9.85 1.53
C ARG A 78 13.92 9.46 0.59
N CYS A 79 14.59 10.48 0.03
CA CYS A 79 15.80 10.34 -0.78
C CYS A 79 17.04 10.78 -0.01
N GLY A 80 17.74 9.83 0.60
CA GLY A 80 18.76 10.11 1.59
C GLY A 80 18.19 11.02 2.69
N ASP A 81 18.93 12.08 3.02
CA ASP A 81 18.48 13.07 4.00
C ASP A 81 17.47 14.09 3.43
N ARG A 82 17.27 14.11 2.10
CA ARG A 82 16.32 15.01 1.44
C ARG A 82 14.90 14.44 1.55
N GLY A 83 14.18 14.89 2.57
CA GLY A 83 12.83 14.41 2.91
C GLY A 83 11.66 15.18 2.29
N VAL A 84 11.86 15.98 1.23
CA VAL A 84 10.82 16.92 0.75
C VAL A 84 10.62 16.97 -0.77
N LEU A 85 11.13 16.01 -1.56
CA LEU A 85 10.91 16.04 -3.02
C LEU A 85 9.42 16.01 -3.41
N TYR A 86 8.62 15.30 -2.62
CA TYR A 86 7.20 15.08 -2.87
C TYR A 86 6.30 15.90 -1.95
N CYS A 87 6.86 16.82 -1.15
CA CYS A 87 6.12 17.55 -0.14
C CYS A 87 6.40 19.06 -0.22
N GLY A 88 5.36 19.85 0.01
CA GLY A 88 5.43 21.31 0.08
C GLY A 88 4.33 21.87 0.99
N SER A 89 4.04 23.17 0.89
CA SER A 89 3.02 23.83 1.72
C SER A 89 1.61 23.26 1.53
N GLY A 90 1.36 22.65 0.37
CA GLY A 90 0.09 21.99 0.04
C GLY A 90 -0.06 20.56 0.57
N GLY A 91 0.96 20.05 1.27
CA GLY A 91 1.02 18.66 1.73
C GLY A 91 1.97 17.82 0.87
N CYS A 92 1.69 16.53 0.76
CA CYS A 92 2.55 15.58 0.06
C CYS A 92 1.81 14.89 -1.09
N THR A 93 2.56 14.47 -2.10
CA THR A 93 2.03 13.63 -3.19
C THR A 93 1.43 12.37 -2.60
N THR A 94 0.17 12.12 -2.95
CA THR A 94 -0.53 10.88 -2.65
C THR A 94 -1.04 10.30 -3.96
N LYS A 95 -0.78 9.01 -4.18
CA LYS A 95 -1.23 8.29 -5.38
C LYS A 95 -2.14 7.14 -4.97
N ILE A 96 -3.17 6.87 -5.75
CA ILE A 96 -4.04 5.71 -5.54
C ILE A 96 -4.08 4.87 -6.81
N PHE A 97 -3.86 3.57 -6.63
CA PHE A 97 -3.99 2.57 -7.67
C PHE A 97 -5.22 1.70 -7.37
N ALA A 98 -6.25 1.83 -8.19
CA ALA A 98 -7.45 1.03 -8.07
C ALA A 98 -7.27 -0.34 -8.76
N ALA A 99 -7.85 -1.38 -8.16
CA ALA A 99 -7.96 -2.67 -8.80
C ALA A 99 -8.78 -2.59 -10.10
N THR A 100 -8.47 -3.47 -11.03
CA THR A 100 -9.18 -3.61 -12.31
C THR A 100 -9.74 -5.02 -12.42
N VAL A 101 -10.79 -5.18 -13.23
CA VAL A 101 -11.47 -6.47 -13.47
C VAL A 101 -10.58 -7.59 -14.01
N ARG A 102 -9.36 -7.29 -14.50
CA ARG A 102 -8.40 -8.26 -15.03
C ARG A 102 -7.23 -8.56 -14.06
N ASN A 103 -7.46 -8.45 -12.76
CA ASN A 103 -6.42 -8.59 -11.72
C ASN A 103 -5.21 -7.65 -11.93
N GLY A 104 -5.44 -6.50 -12.57
CA GLY A 104 -4.46 -5.44 -12.76
C GLY A 104 -4.77 -4.24 -11.86
N TYR A 105 -3.91 -3.23 -11.90
CA TYR A 105 -4.10 -1.97 -11.18
C TYR A 105 -3.91 -0.78 -12.10
N THR A 106 -4.66 0.30 -11.87
CA THR A 106 -4.54 1.55 -12.62
C THR A 106 -4.47 2.73 -11.67
N LYS A 107 -3.59 3.70 -11.94
CA LYS A 107 -3.51 4.93 -11.16
C LYS A 107 -4.76 5.78 -11.41
N VAL A 108 -5.54 6.02 -10.37
CA VAL A 108 -6.83 6.74 -10.41
C VAL A 108 -6.83 8.06 -9.65
N PHE A 109 -5.78 8.32 -8.88
CA PHE A 109 -5.53 9.54 -8.14
C PHE A 109 -4.02 9.80 -8.08
N ASP A 110 -3.62 11.04 -8.31
CA ASP A 110 -2.22 11.51 -8.23
C ASP A 110 -2.23 13.01 -7.97
N GLN A 111 -2.21 13.41 -6.69
CA GLN A 111 -2.28 14.83 -6.29
C GLN A 111 -1.49 15.11 -5.02
N ILE A 112 -1.11 16.38 -4.84
CA ILE A 112 -0.59 16.90 -3.57
C ILE A 112 -1.76 17.22 -2.65
N VAL A 113 -1.79 16.57 -1.49
CA VAL A 113 -2.84 16.75 -0.47
C VAL A 113 -2.20 16.84 0.91
N ARG A 114 -2.81 17.61 1.81
CA ARG A 114 -2.45 17.63 3.24
C ARG A 114 -2.95 16.37 3.92
N ASP A 115 -4.18 15.98 3.58
CA ASP A 115 -4.86 14.83 4.16
C ASP A 115 -5.68 14.12 3.09
N LEU A 116 -5.79 12.80 3.19
CA LEU A 116 -6.67 11.98 2.37
C LEU A 116 -7.34 10.94 3.26
N GLN A 117 -8.67 10.94 3.24
CA GLN A 117 -9.47 9.97 3.98
C GLN A 117 -10.51 9.34 3.04
N PRO A 118 -10.37 8.04 2.71
CA PRO A 118 -11.40 7.32 2.00
C PRO A 118 -12.64 7.13 2.89
N GLY A 119 -13.82 7.20 2.29
CA GLY A 119 -15.09 7.01 2.99
C GLY A 119 -16.25 6.80 2.04
N THR A 120 -17.46 7.01 2.54
CA THR A 120 -18.70 6.84 1.78
C THR A 120 -19.61 8.05 1.98
N ALA A 121 -20.22 8.54 0.90
CA ALA A 121 -21.24 9.56 0.94
C ALA A 121 -22.43 9.16 0.06
N ARG A 122 -23.64 9.16 0.61
CA ARG A 122 -24.87 8.75 -0.09
C ARG A 122 -24.73 7.36 -0.76
N GLY A 123 -24.09 6.42 -0.06
CA GLY A 123 -23.85 5.06 -0.55
C GLY A 123 -22.79 4.94 -1.65
N ARG A 124 -22.05 6.02 -1.97
CA ARG A 124 -21.00 6.01 -2.99
C ARG A 124 -19.61 6.21 -2.36
N PRO A 125 -18.58 5.52 -2.86
CA PRO A 125 -17.20 5.74 -2.43
C PRO A 125 -16.73 7.16 -2.73
N VAL A 126 -16.08 7.76 -1.74
CA VAL A 126 -15.54 9.12 -1.82
C VAL A 126 -14.15 9.23 -1.20
N LEU A 127 -13.39 10.24 -1.61
CA LEU A 127 -12.20 10.71 -0.92
C LEU A 127 -12.51 12.08 -0.31
N PHE A 128 -12.31 12.21 1.00
CA PHE A 128 -12.25 13.49 1.70
C PHE A 128 -10.81 13.97 1.68
N LEU A 129 -10.56 15.11 1.06
CA LEU A 129 -9.24 15.69 0.89
C LEU A 129 -9.09 16.93 1.78
N GLY A 130 -7.98 17.00 2.51
CA GLY A 130 -7.43 18.23 3.06
C GLY A 130 -6.46 18.85 2.06
N LEU A 131 -6.65 20.12 1.70
CA LEU A 131 -5.87 20.80 0.67
C LEU A 131 -5.26 22.10 1.18
N HIS A 132 -4.35 22.67 0.38
CA HIS A 132 -3.90 24.05 0.54
C HIS A 132 -5.08 25.02 0.42
N GLY A 133 -5.12 26.08 1.24
CA GLY A 133 -6.22 27.06 1.23
C GLY A 133 -6.50 27.68 -0.15
N SER A 134 -5.45 27.87 -0.97
CA SER A 134 -5.58 28.41 -2.33
C SER A 134 -6.41 27.54 -3.26
N ALA A 135 -6.53 26.22 -3.01
CA ALA A 135 -7.40 25.34 -3.79
C ALA A 135 -8.89 25.67 -3.61
N CYS A 136 -9.24 26.42 -2.55
CA CYS A 136 -10.56 26.94 -2.25
C CYS A 136 -10.65 28.48 -2.40
N GLY A 137 -9.66 29.13 -3.01
CA GLY A 137 -9.62 30.59 -3.13
C GLY A 137 -9.31 31.34 -1.82
N LYS A 138 -8.70 30.66 -0.85
CA LYS A 138 -8.35 31.21 0.48
C LYS A 138 -6.84 31.40 0.64
N VAL A 139 -6.41 32.02 1.73
CA VAL A 139 -4.99 32.08 2.12
C VAL A 139 -4.48 30.67 2.40
N GLY A 140 -3.22 30.38 2.08
CA GLY A 140 -2.67 29.02 2.09
C GLY A 140 -2.82 28.25 3.42
N ALA A 141 -2.73 28.93 4.54
CA ALA A 141 -2.87 28.33 5.87
C ALA A 141 -4.32 27.98 6.24
N GLU A 142 -5.31 28.53 5.55
CA GLU A 142 -6.72 28.31 5.88
C GLU A 142 -7.21 26.91 5.51
N PRO A 143 -8.19 26.35 6.24
CA PRO A 143 -8.79 25.06 5.91
C PRO A 143 -9.48 25.07 4.54
N CYS A 144 -9.13 24.07 3.73
CA CYS A 144 -9.77 23.77 2.46
C CYS A 144 -10.04 22.26 2.37
N GLY A 145 -11.32 21.90 2.50
CA GLY A 145 -11.79 20.53 2.35
C GLY A 145 -12.44 20.33 0.99
N GLN A 146 -12.20 19.19 0.37
CA GLN A 146 -12.86 18.81 -0.88
C GLN A 146 -13.28 17.34 -0.83
N THR A 147 -14.45 17.03 -1.39
CA THR A 147 -14.89 15.65 -1.59
C THR A 147 -14.81 15.28 -3.06
N LEU A 148 -14.17 14.17 -3.36
CA LEU A 148 -14.21 13.54 -4.68
C LEU A 148 -15.05 12.27 -4.61
N ALA A 149 -15.92 12.06 -5.60
CA ALA A 149 -16.70 10.83 -5.73
C ALA A 149 -16.11 9.91 -6.80
N TRP A 150 -16.17 8.61 -6.54
CA TRP A 150 -15.85 7.59 -7.53
C TRP A 150 -16.89 7.58 -8.66
N ASN A 151 -16.43 7.66 -9.90
CA ASN A 151 -17.29 7.62 -11.10
C ASN A 151 -17.19 6.30 -11.89
N GLY A 152 -16.51 5.28 -11.35
CA GLY A 152 -16.21 4.03 -12.04
C GLY A 152 -14.85 3.99 -12.74
N THR A 153 -14.14 5.12 -12.81
CA THR A 153 -12.81 5.17 -13.46
C THR A 153 -11.81 6.05 -12.71
N ARG A 154 -12.28 7.15 -12.10
CA ARG A 154 -11.45 8.09 -11.33
C ARG A 154 -12.28 8.78 -10.25
N PHE A 155 -11.58 9.35 -9.27
CA PHE A 155 -12.19 10.25 -8.30
C PHE A 155 -12.35 11.65 -8.88
N VAL A 156 -13.58 12.17 -8.91
CA VAL A 156 -13.92 13.48 -9.51
C VAL A 156 -14.77 14.33 -8.58
N ARG A 157 -14.73 15.65 -8.73
CA ARG A 157 -15.64 16.53 -7.99
C ARG A 157 -17.09 16.17 -8.39
N PRO A 158 -17.99 15.92 -7.42
CA PRO A 158 -19.42 15.81 -7.70
C PRO A 158 -19.90 17.09 -8.39
N ARG A 159 -20.81 16.95 -9.37
CA ARG A 159 -21.52 18.09 -9.95
C ARG A 159 -22.67 18.52 -9.06
#